data_AF-A0A7C8AZM7-F1
#
_entry.id   AF-A0A7C8AZM7-F1
#
_cell.length_a   1.000
_cell.length_b   1.000
_cell.length_c   1.000
_cell.angle_alpha   90.00
_cell.angle_beta   90.00
_cell.angle_gamma   90.00
#
_symmetry.space_group_name_H-M   'P 1'
#
loop_
_entity.id
_entity.type
_entity.pdbx_description
1 polymer ?
#
loop_
_entity_poly.entity_id
_entity_poly.type
_entity_poly.pdbx_seq_one_letter_code
_entity_poly.pdbx_strand_id
1 'polypeptide(L)'
;MLILQSLYNLSDESMEYQVLDRYACEGKKITPYIAVGREQHNQSPFDRFSEPPTLPENADSVTRMRHRLKTKDGKSIYALRKVTSEPVFGVIKAVMGFRSFLLRGYEAAQGEWFLVCMAYSLKKLHILAG
;
A
#
# COMPACT_ATOMS: atom_id res chain seq x y z
N MET A 1 -11.61 -17.63 5.23
CA MET A 1 -11.32 -16.58 6.23
C MET A 1 -9.85 -16.51 6.64
N LEU A 2 -9.08 -17.60 6.58
CA LEU A 2 -7.64 -17.61 6.93
C LEU A 2 -6.69 -17.03 5.85
N ILE A 3 -7.09 -16.98 4.57
CA ILE A 3 -6.25 -16.46 3.48
C ILE A 3 -6.24 -14.92 3.44
N LEU A 4 -7.35 -14.27 3.82
CA LEU A 4 -7.37 -12.81 4.03
C LEU A 4 -6.49 -12.41 5.21
N GLN A 5 -6.40 -13.26 6.23
CA GLN A 5 -5.55 -13.08 7.40
C GLN A 5 -4.07 -13.30 7.06
N SER A 6 -3.74 -14.23 6.16
CA SER A 6 -2.35 -14.47 5.72
C SER A 6 -1.80 -13.35 4.81
N LEU A 7 -2.63 -12.76 3.93
CA LEU A 7 -2.24 -11.58 3.14
C LEU A 7 -2.25 -10.28 3.96
N TYR A 8 -3.10 -10.17 4.98
CA TYR A 8 -2.97 -9.13 6.00
C TYR A 8 -1.74 -9.36 6.88
N ASN A 9 -1.38 -10.59 7.20
CA ASN A 9 -0.15 -10.92 7.92
C ASN A 9 1.09 -10.69 7.05
N LEU A 10 1.01 -10.80 5.71
CA LEU A 10 2.07 -10.33 4.82
C LEU A 10 2.17 -8.79 4.81
N SER A 11 1.06 -8.08 5.07
CA SER A 11 1.07 -6.64 5.37
C SER A 11 1.57 -6.29 6.79
N ASP A 12 1.58 -7.28 7.70
CA ASP A 12 1.98 -7.17 9.12
C ASP A 12 3.45 -7.57 9.32
N GLU A 13 3.97 -8.59 8.62
CA GLU A 13 5.40 -8.86 8.46
C GLU A 13 6.09 -7.75 7.68
N SER A 14 5.39 -7.14 6.72
CA SER A 14 5.86 -5.88 6.14
C SER A 14 5.66 -4.68 7.04
N MET A 15 5.14 -4.79 8.26
CA MET A 15 5.13 -3.67 9.20
C MET A 15 6.55 -3.38 9.70
N GLU A 16 7.38 -4.40 9.93
CA GLU A 16 8.80 -4.24 10.26
C GLU A 16 9.60 -3.75 9.03
N TYR A 17 9.29 -4.27 7.84
CA TYR A 17 9.85 -3.75 6.57
C TYR A 17 9.35 -2.34 6.21
N GLN A 18 8.13 -1.93 6.61
CA GLN A 18 7.63 -0.58 6.39
C GLN A 18 8.22 0.42 7.38
N VAL A 19 8.60 0.01 8.61
CA VAL A 19 9.41 0.86 9.49
C VAL A 19 10.76 1.14 8.83
N LEU A 20 11.41 0.12 8.27
CA LEU A 20 12.69 0.25 7.56
C LEU A 20 12.57 1.07 6.26
N ASP A 21 11.51 0.87 5.48
CA ASP A 21 11.26 1.59 4.23
C ASP A 21 10.98 3.09 4.47
N ARG A 22 10.41 3.45 5.64
CA ARG A 22 10.14 4.85 6.04
C ARG A 22 11.41 5.67 6.27
N TYR A 23 12.37 5.14 7.02
CA TYR A 23 13.67 5.80 7.20
C TYR A 23 14.50 5.78 5.90
N ALA A 24 14.38 4.71 5.10
CA ALA A 24 15.02 4.62 3.79
C ALA A 24 14.46 5.66 2.80
N CYS A 25 13.16 5.97 2.86
CA CYS A 25 12.54 7.02 2.06
C CYS A 25 13.11 8.41 2.38
N GLU A 26 13.35 8.72 3.65
CA GLU A 26 13.97 10.00 4.06
C GLU A 26 15.39 10.12 3.51
N GLY A 27 16.19 9.05 3.59
CA GLY A 27 17.54 9.01 3.00
C GLY A 27 17.54 9.17 1.47
N LYS A 28 16.47 8.73 0.80
CA LYS A 28 16.29 8.83 -0.66
C LYS A 28 15.52 10.08 -1.11
N LYS A 29 15.18 10.99 -0.19
CA LYS A 29 14.34 12.19 -0.45
C LYS A 29 12.97 11.86 -1.07
N ILE A 30 12.45 10.66 -0.81
CA ILE A 30 11.12 10.22 -1.26
C ILE A 30 10.11 10.58 -0.17
N THR A 31 8.95 11.11 -0.54
CA THR A 31 7.90 11.50 0.40
C THR A 31 6.85 10.38 0.53
N PRO A 32 6.88 9.52 1.59
CA PRO A 32 6.10 8.28 1.61
C PRO A 32 4.63 8.52 1.96
N TYR A 33 3.67 8.02 1.17
CA TYR A 33 2.23 8.07 1.52
C TYR A 33 1.72 6.67 1.90
N ILE A 34 2.13 6.20 3.07
CA ILE A 34 1.92 4.82 3.53
C ILE A 34 1.04 4.81 4.77
N ALA A 35 -0.07 4.05 4.75
CA ALA A 35 -0.95 3.93 5.92
C ALA A 35 -0.20 3.34 7.12
N VAL A 36 -0.42 3.92 8.31
CA VAL A 36 0.31 3.54 9.54
C VAL A 36 -0.49 2.55 10.40
N GLY A 37 -1.63 2.10 9.90
CA GLY A 37 -2.54 1.19 10.59
C GLY A 37 -3.87 1.08 9.86
N ARG A 38 -4.77 0.29 10.43
CA ARG A 38 -6.15 0.18 9.93
C ARG A 38 -6.98 1.32 10.50
N GLU A 39 -7.71 1.99 9.62
CA GLU A 39 -8.71 2.97 10.03
C GLU A 39 -9.97 2.25 10.51
N GLN A 40 -10.60 2.80 11.55
CA GLN A 40 -11.88 2.29 12.03
C GLN A 40 -12.97 2.47 10.95
N HIS A 41 -13.86 1.49 10.84
CA HIS A 41 -15.02 1.59 9.96
C HIS A 41 -15.97 2.70 10.43
N ASN A 42 -16.68 3.33 9.49
CA ASN A 42 -17.71 4.35 9.76
C ASN A 42 -17.22 5.63 10.45
N GLN A 43 -16.04 6.13 10.09
CA GLN A 43 -15.62 7.49 10.49
C GLN A 43 -16.63 8.54 10.01
N SER A 44 -16.69 9.66 10.73
CA SER A 44 -17.58 10.76 10.36
C SER A 44 -17.19 11.30 8.97
N PRO A 45 -18.15 11.48 8.04
CA PRO A 45 -17.87 12.08 6.73
C PRO A 45 -17.22 13.47 6.83
N PHE A 46 -17.48 14.21 7.93
CA PHE A 46 -16.91 15.52 8.18
C PHE A 46 -15.39 15.48 8.41
N ASP A 47 -14.87 14.40 9.02
CA ASP A 47 -13.44 14.23 9.28
C ASP A 47 -12.61 14.19 8.00
N ARG A 48 -13.22 13.81 6.88
CA ARG A 48 -12.59 13.85 5.55
C ARG A 48 -12.21 15.27 5.15
N PHE A 49 -13.03 16.25 5.50
CA PHE A 49 -12.88 17.66 5.11
C PHE A 49 -12.12 18.48 6.15
N SER A 50 -11.95 17.96 7.36
CA SER A 50 -11.18 18.60 8.43
C SER A 50 -9.68 18.56 8.16
N GLU A 51 -9.00 19.65 8.51
CA GLU A 51 -7.53 19.74 8.51
C GLU A 51 -6.96 19.41 9.89
N PRO A 52 -5.82 18.70 9.93
CA PRO A 52 -5.17 18.40 11.20
C PRO A 52 -4.53 19.67 11.80
N PRO A 53 -4.39 19.74 13.13
CA PRO A 53 -3.68 20.85 13.79
C PRO A 53 -2.23 20.93 13.31
N THR A 54 -1.61 22.10 13.45
CA THR A 54 -0.22 22.35 13.04
C THR A 54 0.74 21.38 13.71
N LEU A 55 1.71 20.88 12.94
CA LEU A 55 2.69 19.93 13.43
C LEU A 55 3.78 20.64 14.26
N PRO A 56 4.23 20.09 15.40
CA PRO A 56 5.42 20.59 16.08
C PRO A 56 6.70 20.39 15.23
N GLU A 57 7.63 21.34 15.28
CA GLU A 57 8.86 21.32 14.47
C GLU A 57 9.76 20.10 14.72
N ASN A 58 9.78 19.56 15.94
CA ASN A 58 10.58 18.39 16.32
C ASN A 58 9.80 17.05 16.25
N ALA A 59 8.86 16.93 15.32
CA ALA A 59 8.10 15.71 15.15
C ALA A 59 8.93 14.61 14.46
N ASP A 60 8.87 13.37 14.97
CA ASP A 60 9.44 12.20 14.32
C ASP A 60 8.87 11.98 12.90
N SER A 61 9.66 11.32 12.04
CA SER A 61 9.34 10.88 10.69
C SER A 61 7.94 10.26 10.55
N VAL A 62 7.58 9.38 11.49
CA VAL A 62 6.28 8.70 11.49
C VAL A 62 5.16 9.68 11.81
N THR A 63 5.38 10.60 12.74
CA THR A 63 4.41 11.63 13.12
C THR A 63 4.18 12.63 11.98
N ARG A 64 5.24 13.03 11.27
CA ARG A 64 5.15 13.83 10.04
C ARG A 64 4.32 13.14 8.95
N MET A 65 4.57 11.85 8.71
CA MET A 65 3.83 11.07 7.71
C MET A 65 2.35 10.90 8.09
N ARG A 66 2.06 10.59 9.37
CA ARG A 66 0.68 10.49 9.88
C ARG A 66 -0.09 11.79 9.71
N HIS A 67 0.54 12.93 10.03
CA HIS A 67 -0.06 14.24 9.85
C HIS A 67 -0.33 14.53 8.38
N ARG A 68 0.65 14.28 7.52
CA ARG A 68 0.50 14.46 6.07
C ARG A 68 -0.66 13.65 5.51
N LEU A 69 -0.85 12.39 5.93
CA LEU A 69 -2.01 11.59 5.49
C LEU A 69 -3.36 12.16 5.94
N LYS A 70 -3.39 12.98 6.99
CA LYS A 70 -4.61 13.64 7.50
C LYS A 70 -4.93 14.95 6.78
N THR A 71 -3.98 15.57 6.09
CA THR A 71 -4.24 16.80 5.32
C THR A 71 -5.14 16.50 4.12
N LYS A 72 -5.84 17.52 3.60
CA LYS A 72 -6.69 17.37 2.40
C LYS A 72 -5.89 16.86 1.20
N ASP A 73 -4.69 17.41 1.00
CA ASP A 73 -3.78 17.01 -0.07
C ASP A 73 -3.26 15.59 0.10
N GLY A 74 -2.90 15.20 1.33
CA GLY A 74 -2.48 13.82 1.59
C GLY A 74 -3.62 12.83 1.40
N LYS A 75 -4.84 13.17 1.81
CA LYS A 75 -6.04 12.36 1.56
C LYS A 75 -6.34 12.22 0.07
N SER A 76 -6.18 13.29 -0.72
CA SER A 76 -6.44 13.27 -2.17
C SER A 76 -5.42 12.39 -2.90
N ILE A 77 -4.13 12.53 -2.59
CA ILE A 77 -3.06 11.69 -3.12
C ILE A 77 -3.28 10.22 -2.71
N TYR A 78 -3.55 9.97 -1.42
CA TYR A 78 -3.75 8.61 -0.93
C TYR A 78 -5.00 7.95 -1.52
N ALA A 79 -6.05 8.73 -1.82
CA ALA A 79 -7.26 8.22 -2.47
C ALA A 79 -7.01 7.65 -3.89
N LEU A 80 -5.97 8.10 -4.59
CA LEU A 80 -5.59 7.57 -5.91
C LEU A 80 -5.22 6.08 -5.85
N ARG A 81 -4.88 5.55 -4.67
CA ARG A 81 -4.59 4.13 -4.47
C ARG A 81 -5.74 3.21 -4.89
N LYS A 82 -6.99 3.69 -4.75
CA LYS A 82 -8.23 3.00 -5.13
C LYS A 82 -8.34 2.73 -6.62
N VAL A 83 -7.84 3.65 -7.44
CA VAL A 83 -7.94 3.55 -8.91
C VAL A 83 -6.66 3.01 -9.54
N THR A 84 -5.54 3.05 -8.82
CA THR A 84 -4.24 2.62 -9.33
C THR A 84 -3.90 1.20 -8.88
N SER A 85 -3.72 0.99 -7.58
CA SER A 85 -3.17 -0.28 -7.07
C SER A 85 -4.23 -1.33 -6.79
N GLU A 86 -5.39 -0.95 -6.24
CA GLU A 86 -6.45 -1.90 -5.88
C GLU A 86 -6.96 -2.71 -7.09
N PRO A 87 -7.17 -2.13 -8.29
CA PRO A 87 -7.61 -2.89 -9.45
C PRO A 87 -6.58 -3.91 -9.91
N VAL A 88 -5.28 -3.57 -9.87
CA VAL A 88 -4.19 -4.49 -10.23
C VAL A 88 -4.24 -5.73 -9.33
N PHE A 89 -4.30 -5.53 -8.01
CA PHE A 89 -4.41 -6.63 -7.06
C PHE A 89 -5.72 -7.42 -7.23
N GLY A 90 -6.82 -6.73 -7.54
CA GLY A 90 -8.10 -7.35 -7.86
C GLY A 90 -8.00 -8.30 -9.04
N VAL A 91 -7.40 -7.87 -10.15
CA VAL A 91 -7.20 -8.70 -11.36
C VAL A 91 -6.29 -9.88 -11.08
N ILE A 92 -5.14 -9.66 -10.43
CA ILE A 92 -4.20 -10.73 -10.07
C ILE A 92 -4.90 -11.82 -9.25
N LYS A 93 -5.71 -11.41 -8.28
CA LYS A 93 -6.40 -12.34 -7.38
C LYS A 93 -7.60 -13.02 -8.03
N ALA A 94 -8.51 -12.25 -8.63
CA ALA A 94 -9.79 -12.74 -9.10
C ALA A 94 -9.75 -13.28 -10.52
N VAL A 95 -8.94 -12.69 -11.40
CA VAL A 95 -8.88 -13.05 -12.83
C VAL A 95 -7.71 -13.99 -13.12
N MET A 96 -6.54 -13.73 -12.53
CA MET A 96 -5.38 -14.60 -12.72
C MET A 96 -5.30 -15.74 -11.69
N GLY A 97 -6.14 -15.71 -10.63
CA GLY A 97 -6.23 -16.78 -9.65
C GLY A 97 -5.06 -16.87 -8.66
N PHE A 98 -4.14 -15.89 -8.64
CA PHE A 98 -2.99 -15.92 -7.73
C PHE A 98 -3.40 -15.53 -6.31
N ARG A 99 -3.44 -16.52 -5.40
CA ARG A 99 -3.93 -16.36 -4.01
C ARG A 99 -2.89 -16.69 -2.94
N SER A 100 -1.84 -17.43 -3.29
CA SER A 100 -0.79 -17.88 -2.38
C SER A 100 0.53 -18.02 -3.13
N PHE A 101 1.63 -17.73 -2.45
CA PHE A 101 2.98 -18.06 -2.92
C PHE A 101 3.22 -19.57 -2.77
N LEU A 102 3.92 -20.16 -3.72
CA LEU A 102 4.28 -21.59 -3.66
C LEU A 102 5.66 -21.75 -3.02
N LEU A 103 6.56 -20.80 -3.27
CA LEU A 103 7.89 -20.77 -2.67
C LEU A 103 7.89 -20.09 -1.31
N ARG A 104 8.81 -20.53 -0.44
CA ARG A 104 9.07 -19.95 0.88
C ARG A 104 10.41 -19.23 0.89
N GLY A 105 10.51 -18.18 1.70
CA GLY A 105 11.68 -17.31 1.77
C GLY A 105 11.56 -16.08 0.87
N TYR A 106 12.12 -14.96 1.33
CA TYR A 106 11.96 -13.64 0.71
C TYR A 106 12.40 -13.62 -0.76
N GLU A 107 13.61 -14.10 -1.05
CA GLU A 107 14.17 -14.08 -2.41
C GLU A 107 13.32 -14.88 -3.41
N ALA A 108 12.88 -16.06 -2.99
CA ALA A 108 12.07 -16.94 -3.82
C ALA A 108 10.65 -16.37 -4.06
N ALA A 109 10.01 -15.85 -3.01
CA ALA A 109 8.70 -15.19 -3.11
C ALA A 109 8.78 -13.91 -3.96
N GLN A 110 9.90 -13.20 -3.92
CA GLN A 110 10.15 -12.03 -4.78
C GLN A 110 10.18 -12.43 -6.26
N GLY A 111 10.85 -13.53 -6.59
CA GLY A 111 10.86 -14.08 -7.96
C GLY A 111 9.47 -14.46 -8.46
N GLU A 112 8.68 -15.15 -7.64
CA GLU A 112 7.27 -15.48 -7.97
C GLU A 112 6.45 -14.21 -8.21
N TRP A 113 6.61 -13.21 -7.35
CA TRP A 113 5.89 -11.95 -7.47
C TRP A 113 6.22 -11.21 -8.78
N PHE A 114 7.50 -11.19 -9.19
CA PHE A 114 7.90 -10.63 -10.47
C PHE A 114 7.23 -11.35 -11.64
N LEU A 115 7.16 -12.68 -11.61
CA LEU A 115 6.52 -13.47 -12.65
C LEU A 115 5.02 -13.16 -12.75
N VAL A 116 4.32 -13.03 -11.62
CA VAL A 116 2.91 -12.62 -11.59
C VAL A 116 2.72 -11.22 -12.18
N CYS A 117 3.60 -10.27 -11.84
CA CYS A 117 3.55 -8.90 -12.37
C CYS A 117 3.78 -8.85 -13.89
N MET A 118 4.71 -9.66 -14.41
CA MET A 118 4.93 -9.79 -15.85
C MET A 118 3.70 -10.34 -16.55
N ALA A 119 3.12 -11.43 -16.02
CA ALA A 119 1.90 -12.02 -16.58
C ALA A 119 0.72 -11.05 -16.59
N TYR A 120 0.56 -10.25 -15.53
CA TYR A 120 -0.43 -9.16 -15.50
C TYR A 120 -0.18 -8.13 -16.61
N SER A 121 1.07 -7.70 -16.77
CA SER A 121 1.46 -6.70 -17.78
C SER A 121 1.18 -7.19 -19.20
N LEU A 122 1.52 -8.45 -19.49
CA LEU A 122 1.22 -9.09 -20.78
C LEU A 122 -0.29 -9.17 -21.05
N LYS A 123 -1.08 -9.56 -20.05
CA LYS A 123 -2.54 -9.58 -20.17
C LYS A 123 -3.10 -8.18 -20.48
N LYS A 124 -2.56 -7.16 -19.81
CA LYS A 124 -2.98 -5.76 -19.97
C LYS A 124 -2.62 -5.24 -21.37
N LEU A 125 -1.45 -5.58 -21.90
CA LEU A 125 -1.07 -5.25 -23.29
C LEU A 125 -1.95 -5.96 -24.32
N HIS A 126 -2.22 -7.25 -24.12
CA HIS A 126 -3.08 -8.03 -25.03
C HIS A 126 -4.49 -7.43 -25.14
N ILE A 127 -5.09 -7.02 -24.03
CA ILE A 127 -6.42 -6.38 -24.02
C ILE A 127 -6.40 -5.02 -24.72
N LEU A 128 -5.29 -4.27 -24.65
CA LEU A 128 -5.16 -2.95 -25.29
C LEU A 128 -4.82 -3.03 -26.78
N ALA A 129 -4.21 -4.13 -27.22
CA ALA A 129 -3.80 -4.35 -28.61
C ALA A 129 -4.92 -4.97 -29.47
N GLY A 130 -6.04 -5.37 -28.87
CA GLY A 130 -7.21 -5.98 -29.52
C GLY A 130 -8.39 -5.02 -29.62
#